data_AF-A0A8B9EYP4-F1
#
_entry.id   AF-A0A8B9EYP4-F1
#
_cell.length_a   1.000
_cell.length_b   1.000
_cell.length_c   1.000
_cell.angle_alpha   90.00
_cell.angle_beta   90.00
_cell.angle_gamma   90.00
#
_symmetry.space_group_name_H-M   'P 1'
#
loop_
_entity.id
_entity.type
_entity.pdbx_description
1 polymer ?
#
loop_
_entity_poly.entity_id
_entity_poly.type
_entity_poly.pdbx_seq_one_letter_code
_entity_poly.pdbx_strand_id
1 'polypeptide(L)'
;QEDLQGKEADSSDGEDEENAAGDEDLSEEHRAFIKRFSVVTHAIPDYHPGEDIFDLSTSGKIFSQHDLDFRNFHFIPQNPIEKLLLNSSVTQQLSLAINGFLSSAYGCILCPIPILKWLFQVMSVHPDYCVSTQILDRLMEITLKNGESSIRDEQSKPWIPSLADVSAIFVNMGVAFRSLFPLQQLQPNFNEYDIFKPCAWNVESEDFNAVFFLKFLGFCTTVIQGGYTDQEIMLLLLLLFKISLEKQLKRIPLIDFQCLFLKLLMRIEDWDTKMPELCLALSELSSHHHNLLWLVQLVPSWVTRGRELRRRLSLVIISKLLKKDVKIPDDSDKQMSLLHQFLVYMKPSNLLKKMRERLEQQDADEDHCHAELEQEAYYLIYILLHLVSEASIFDRVNSNQRQHLLKLCGALDKHIKCDIREDARLFYRTKVKDLVARIYGKWQDVIQTTRPTQVL
;
A
#
# COMPACT_ATOMS: atom_id res chain seq x y z
N GLN A 1 33.87 35.38 25.80
CA GLN A 1 33.97 33.91 25.76
C GLN A 1 32.95 33.46 24.74
N GLU A 2 33.28 33.63 23.46
CA GLU A 2 34.10 32.71 22.65
C GLU A 2 33.29 31.47 22.22
N ASP A 3 33.10 31.43 20.90
CA ASP A 3 33.10 30.27 20.00
C ASP A 3 32.10 29.14 20.20
N LEU A 4 31.14 29.04 19.26
CA LEU A 4 31.09 27.98 18.24
C LEU A 4 29.76 28.09 17.47
N GLN A 5 29.75 28.89 16.40
CA GLN A 5 28.77 28.79 15.32
C GLN A 5 29.50 28.20 14.11
N GLY A 6 29.13 26.98 13.72
CA GLY A 6 29.78 26.26 12.65
C GLY A 6 28.82 25.30 11.92
N LYS A 7 28.27 25.80 10.82
CA LYS A 7 27.89 25.10 9.58
C LYS A 7 26.84 23.99 9.65
N GLU A 8 25.58 24.38 9.42
CA GLU A 8 24.71 23.65 8.49
C GLU A 8 24.63 24.49 7.21
N ALA A 9 25.07 23.90 6.10
CA ALA A 9 24.94 24.48 4.78
C ALA A 9 23.69 23.88 4.13
N ASP A 10 22.63 24.68 4.06
CA ASP A 10 21.56 24.53 3.08
C ASP A 10 22.19 24.78 1.69
N SER A 11 22.39 23.71 0.92
CA SER A 11 22.59 23.82 -0.53
C SER A 11 21.22 23.73 -1.18
N SER A 12 20.60 24.91 -1.33
CA SER A 12 19.55 25.18 -2.30
C SER A 12 20.12 25.00 -3.70
N ASP A 13 20.01 23.81 -4.29
CA ASP A 13 20.19 23.60 -5.73
C ASP A 13 18.94 24.13 -6.45
N GLY A 14 18.94 25.45 -6.64
CA GLY A 14 18.36 26.03 -7.85
C GLY A 14 19.44 25.93 -8.92
N GLU A 15 19.30 24.99 -9.84
CA GLU A 15 19.94 25.11 -11.14
C GLU A 15 18.82 25.31 -12.17
N ASP A 16 18.75 26.58 -12.58
CA ASP A 16 17.91 27.11 -13.62
C ASP A 16 18.02 26.27 -14.91
N GLU A 17 16.86 25.90 -15.45
CA GLU A 17 16.69 25.61 -16.88
C GLU A 17 16.85 26.90 -17.71
N GLU A 18 17.99 27.55 -17.60
CA GLU A 18 18.40 28.64 -18.50
C GLU A 18 19.83 28.38 -18.96
N ASN A 19 19.98 27.50 -19.96
CA ASN A 19 21.04 27.56 -20.96
C ASN A 19 20.70 26.67 -22.17
N ALA A 20 19.52 26.89 -22.77
CA ALA A 20 19.19 26.40 -24.12
C ALA A 20 19.42 27.50 -25.19
N ALA A 21 20.38 28.40 -24.96
CA ALA A 21 20.68 29.54 -25.85
C ALA A 21 22.19 29.77 -26.05
N GLY A 22 22.98 28.69 -26.05
CA GLY A 22 24.44 28.75 -26.27
C GLY A 22 25.00 27.62 -27.14
N ASP A 23 24.16 26.89 -27.86
CA ASP A 23 24.58 25.70 -28.60
C ASP A 23 25.03 26.01 -30.04
N GLU A 24 24.85 27.24 -30.54
CA GLU A 24 25.12 27.57 -31.96
C GLU A 24 26.61 27.64 -32.35
N ASP A 25 27.56 27.57 -31.39
CA ASP A 25 29.00 27.80 -31.68
C ASP A 25 29.93 26.61 -31.31
N LEU A 26 29.38 25.44 -30.97
CA LEU A 26 30.19 24.25 -30.67
C LEU A 26 30.55 23.50 -31.97
N SER A 27 31.86 23.35 -32.22
CA SER A 27 32.33 22.51 -33.33
C SER A 27 31.79 21.08 -33.20
N GLU A 28 31.60 20.41 -34.34
CA GLU A 28 31.05 19.05 -34.39
C GLU A 28 31.90 18.06 -33.57
N GLU A 29 33.21 18.29 -33.47
CA GLU A 29 34.12 17.53 -32.61
C GLU A 29 33.84 17.73 -31.11
N HIS A 30 33.53 18.96 -30.68
CA HIS A 30 33.16 19.25 -29.29
C HIS A 30 31.78 18.70 -28.92
N ARG A 31 30.81 18.78 -29.84
CA ARG A 31 29.50 18.12 -29.65
C ARG A 31 29.65 16.61 -29.56
N ALA A 32 30.49 16.00 -30.41
CA ALA A 32 30.80 14.58 -30.35
C ALA A 32 31.55 14.21 -29.06
N PHE A 33 32.44 15.07 -28.57
CA PHE A 33 33.14 14.90 -27.29
C PHE A 33 32.17 14.97 -26.11
N ILE A 34 31.33 16.01 -26.02
CA ILE A 34 30.34 16.16 -24.96
C ILE A 34 29.34 15.00 -24.99
N LYS A 35 28.82 14.62 -26.16
CA LYS A 35 27.96 13.43 -26.29
C LYS A 35 28.69 12.15 -25.90
N ARG A 36 30.00 12.06 -26.18
CA ARG A 36 30.84 10.93 -25.78
C ARG A 36 31.13 10.91 -24.29
N PHE A 37 31.08 12.01 -23.55
CA PHE A 37 31.35 12.04 -22.10
C PHE A 37 30.12 12.39 -21.25
N SER A 38 28.97 12.64 -21.87
CA SER A 38 27.69 12.82 -21.22
C SER A 38 27.29 11.53 -20.49
N VAL A 39 26.95 11.68 -19.21
CA VAL A 39 26.44 10.61 -18.36
C VAL A 39 24.93 10.64 -18.48
N VAL A 40 24.32 9.50 -18.84
CA VAL A 40 22.85 9.37 -18.82
C VAL A 40 22.44 9.31 -17.35
N THR A 41 21.88 10.41 -16.85
CA THR A 41 21.51 10.61 -15.43
C THR A 41 20.27 9.83 -14.98
N HIS A 42 19.63 9.09 -15.88
CA HIS A 42 18.39 8.37 -15.59
C HIS A 42 18.63 7.07 -14.79
N ALA A 43 18.78 7.22 -13.47
CA ALA A 43 18.84 6.10 -12.54
C ALA A 43 17.46 5.43 -12.37
N ILE A 44 17.45 4.15 -12.01
CA ILE A 44 16.21 3.46 -11.58
C ILE A 44 15.69 4.17 -10.31
N PRO A 45 14.42 4.61 -10.26
CA PRO A 45 13.88 5.29 -9.09
C PRO A 45 13.95 4.42 -7.83
N ASP A 46 14.29 5.00 -6.68
CA ASP A 46 14.27 4.30 -5.39
C ASP A 46 12.86 4.13 -4.81
N TYR A 47 11.94 5.02 -5.21
CA TYR A 47 10.56 5.02 -4.74
C TYR A 47 9.61 4.66 -5.88
N HIS A 48 8.51 4.00 -5.54
CA HIS A 48 7.43 3.71 -6.48
C HIS A 48 6.77 5.03 -6.94
N PRO A 49 6.26 5.09 -8.18
CA PRO A 49 5.66 6.32 -8.72
C PRO A 49 4.31 6.68 -8.06
N GLY A 50 3.61 5.70 -7.48
CA GLY A 50 2.26 5.88 -6.94
C GLY A 50 1.21 6.07 -8.05
N GLU A 51 0.01 6.47 -7.66
CA GLU A 51 -1.14 6.72 -8.54
C GLU A 51 -1.92 7.96 -8.06
N ASP A 52 -2.55 8.66 -8.99
CA ASP A 52 -3.44 9.79 -8.69
C ASP A 52 -4.87 9.24 -8.53
N ILE A 53 -5.25 8.94 -7.29
CA ILE A 53 -6.53 8.32 -6.92
C ILE A 53 -7.49 9.38 -6.36
N PHE A 54 -6.96 10.37 -5.65
CA PHE A 54 -7.70 11.42 -4.97
C PHE A 54 -7.99 12.59 -5.92
N ASP A 55 -9.26 12.92 -6.06
CA ASP A 55 -9.69 14.16 -6.71
C ASP A 55 -10.16 15.16 -5.64
N LEU A 56 -9.25 16.07 -5.27
CA LEU A 56 -9.51 17.12 -4.29
C LEU A 56 -10.71 18.01 -4.65
N SER A 57 -11.08 18.12 -5.94
CA SER A 57 -12.28 18.88 -6.35
C SER A 57 -13.59 18.22 -5.92
N THR A 58 -13.53 16.93 -5.56
CA THR A 58 -14.66 16.13 -5.06
C THR A 58 -14.63 15.88 -3.56
N SER A 59 -13.55 16.31 -2.90
CA SER A 59 -13.40 16.32 -1.44
C SER A 59 -14.57 17.02 -0.74
N GLY A 60 -15.04 16.45 0.38
CA GLY A 60 -16.00 17.10 1.29
C GLY A 60 -17.44 17.18 0.78
N LYS A 61 -17.76 16.60 -0.38
CA LYS A 61 -19.10 16.68 -1.00
C LYS A 61 -20.16 15.82 -0.29
N ILE A 62 -19.76 14.77 0.42
CA ILE A 62 -20.71 13.90 1.15
C ILE A 62 -20.93 14.47 2.55
N PHE A 63 -19.86 14.85 3.24
CA PHE A 63 -19.94 15.51 4.55
C PHE A 63 -18.72 16.40 4.79
N SER A 64 -18.95 17.52 5.48
CA SER A 64 -17.92 18.49 5.85
C SER A 64 -18.00 18.82 7.33
N GLN A 65 -16.98 19.49 7.88
CA GLN A 65 -17.03 20.00 9.26
C GLN A 65 -18.26 20.89 9.55
N HIS A 66 -18.83 21.52 8.53
CA HIS A 66 -19.96 22.44 8.66
C HIS A 66 -21.32 21.74 8.57
N ASP A 67 -21.37 20.56 7.93
CA ASP A 67 -22.60 19.79 7.69
C ASP A 67 -22.77 18.57 8.60
N LEU A 68 -21.79 18.31 9.47
CA LEU A 68 -21.82 17.23 10.47
C LEU A 68 -22.69 17.56 11.68
N ASP A 69 -23.92 17.97 11.41
CA ASP A 69 -24.97 18.08 12.41
C ASP A 69 -25.54 16.71 12.74
N PHE A 70 -25.53 16.34 14.03
CA PHE A 70 -26.06 15.07 14.49
C PHE A 70 -27.55 14.87 14.10
N ARG A 71 -28.30 15.97 13.91
CA ARG A 71 -29.71 15.92 13.47
C ARG A 71 -29.89 15.25 12.10
N ASN A 72 -28.86 15.23 11.25
CA ASN A 72 -28.89 14.61 9.93
C ASN A 72 -28.81 13.07 9.96
N PHE A 73 -28.58 12.47 11.13
CA PHE A 73 -28.44 11.01 11.30
C PHE A 73 -29.76 10.29 11.58
N HIS A 74 -30.90 10.98 11.43
CA HIS A 74 -32.27 10.44 11.63
C HIS A 74 -32.46 9.73 12.98
N PHE A 75 -31.82 10.24 14.03
CA PHE A 75 -31.85 9.65 15.35
C PHE A 75 -33.09 10.08 16.15
N ILE A 76 -33.78 9.12 16.76
CA ILE A 76 -34.97 9.38 17.60
C ILE A 76 -34.55 9.27 19.08
N PRO A 77 -34.50 10.40 19.82
CA PRO A 77 -34.00 10.40 21.18
C PRO A 77 -34.99 9.77 22.16
N GLN A 78 -34.52 8.79 22.92
CA GLN A 78 -35.26 8.03 23.93
C GLN A 78 -35.05 8.57 25.33
N ASN A 79 -33.89 9.19 25.62
CA ASN A 79 -33.57 9.69 26.96
C ASN A 79 -33.26 11.22 26.97
N PRO A 80 -33.28 11.88 28.14
CA PRO A 80 -33.00 13.32 28.24
C PRO A 80 -31.61 13.73 27.73
N ILE A 81 -30.62 12.84 27.86
CA ILE A 81 -29.23 13.05 27.42
C ILE A 81 -29.19 13.15 25.88
N GLU A 82 -29.86 12.23 25.21
CA GLU A 82 -30.03 12.19 23.76
C GLU A 82 -30.82 13.39 23.25
N LYS A 83 -31.87 13.82 23.97
CA LYS A 83 -32.62 15.05 23.65
C LYS A 83 -31.73 16.28 23.78
N LEU A 84 -30.87 16.36 24.79
CA LEU A 84 -29.92 17.45 24.95
C LEU A 84 -28.97 17.51 23.75
N LEU A 85 -28.37 16.37 23.38
CA LEU A 85 -27.47 16.29 22.23
C LEU A 85 -28.17 16.76 20.94
N LEU A 86 -29.40 16.29 20.67
CA LEU A 86 -30.13 16.64 19.46
C LEU A 86 -30.56 18.12 19.42
N ASN A 87 -30.89 18.71 20.57
CA ASN A 87 -31.35 20.11 20.68
C ASN A 87 -30.20 21.13 20.75
N SER A 88 -28.97 20.68 20.98
CA SER A 88 -27.77 21.52 21.00
C SER A 88 -27.38 22.00 19.59
N SER A 89 -26.70 23.15 19.53
CA SER A 89 -26.05 23.61 18.28
C SER A 89 -24.89 22.70 17.89
N VAL A 90 -24.43 22.74 16.62
CA VAL A 90 -23.32 21.89 16.13
C VAL A 90 -22.06 22.02 17.00
N THR A 91 -21.70 23.24 17.40
CA THR A 91 -20.56 23.49 18.29
C THR A 91 -20.77 22.89 19.69
N GLN A 92 -22.00 22.94 20.21
CA GLN A 92 -22.34 22.34 21.50
C GLN A 92 -22.40 20.81 21.42
N GLN A 93 -22.88 20.23 20.32
CA GLN A 93 -22.84 18.79 20.09
C GLN A 93 -21.40 18.28 20.14
N LEU A 94 -20.49 18.95 19.44
CA LEU A 94 -19.06 18.63 19.44
C LEU A 94 -18.44 18.78 20.84
N SER A 95 -18.75 19.87 21.56
CA SER A 95 -18.21 20.06 22.91
C SER A 95 -18.72 18.99 23.89
N LEU A 96 -19.99 18.57 23.80
CA LEU A 96 -20.52 17.47 24.58
C LEU A 96 -19.80 16.16 24.25
N ALA A 97 -19.57 15.86 22.97
CA ALA A 97 -18.88 14.64 22.55
C ALA A 97 -17.45 14.54 23.13
N ILE A 98 -16.71 15.65 23.12
CA ILE A 98 -15.31 15.69 23.57
C ILE A 98 -15.19 15.65 25.09
N ASN A 99 -16.06 16.39 25.81
CA ASN A 99 -16.01 16.54 27.27
C ASN A 99 -16.52 15.32 28.07
N GLY A 100 -16.56 14.12 27.48
CA GLY A 100 -16.86 12.87 28.17
C GLY A 100 -18.34 12.66 28.51
N PHE A 101 -19.23 13.50 27.99
CA PHE A 101 -20.69 13.35 28.14
C PHE A 101 -21.17 12.00 27.60
N LEU A 102 -20.71 11.63 26.41
CA LEU A 102 -21.06 10.35 25.76
C LEU A 102 -20.47 9.15 26.51
N SER A 103 -19.24 9.25 27.02
CA SER A 103 -18.63 8.19 27.83
C SER A 103 -19.40 7.93 29.13
N SER A 104 -20.01 8.97 29.70
CA SER A 104 -20.85 8.88 30.90
C SER A 104 -22.23 8.30 30.58
N ALA A 105 -22.84 8.74 29.47
CA ALA A 105 -24.16 8.27 29.02
C ALA A 105 -24.17 6.80 28.59
N TYR A 106 -23.14 6.39 27.85
CA TYR A 106 -23.05 5.05 27.24
C TYR A 106 -21.92 4.22 27.85
N GLY A 107 -21.48 4.56 29.07
CA GLY A 107 -20.45 3.81 29.76
C GLY A 107 -20.90 2.41 30.21
N CYS A 108 -22.21 2.23 30.40
CA CYS A 108 -22.81 0.98 30.90
C CYS A 108 -23.96 0.46 30.02
N ILE A 109 -24.24 1.12 28.90
CA ILE A 109 -25.35 0.84 27.97
C ILE A 109 -24.82 0.98 26.55
N LEU A 110 -25.33 0.15 25.64
CA LEU A 110 -24.95 0.21 24.23
C LEU A 110 -25.21 1.61 23.63
N CYS A 111 -24.14 2.19 23.09
CA CYS A 111 -24.23 3.46 22.38
C CYS A 111 -24.99 3.27 21.05
N PRO A 112 -26.01 4.08 20.75
CA PRO A 112 -26.71 4.04 19.48
C PRO A 112 -25.77 4.21 18.28
N ILE A 113 -25.94 3.35 17.27
CA ILE A 113 -25.14 3.36 16.03
C ILE A 113 -25.08 4.75 15.36
N PRO A 114 -26.17 5.54 15.28
CA PRO A 114 -26.12 6.88 14.69
C PRO A 114 -25.10 7.81 15.35
N ILE A 115 -24.92 7.73 16.68
CA ILE A 115 -23.94 8.54 17.42
C ILE A 115 -22.52 8.09 17.05
N LEU A 116 -22.28 6.78 17.01
CA LEU A 116 -20.96 6.23 16.67
C LEU A 116 -20.57 6.57 15.23
N LYS A 117 -21.50 6.48 14.28
CA LYS A 117 -21.28 6.89 12.88
C LYS A 117 -20.99 8.38 12.76
N TRP A 118 -21.72 9.21 13.50
CA TRP A 118 -21.47 10.66 13.53
C TRP A 118 -20.07 10.96 14.07
N LEU A 119 -19.68 10.41 15.22
CA LEU A 119 -18.33 10.59 15.76
C LEU A 119 -17.24 10.11 14.79
N PHE A 120 -17.47 8.97 14.12
CA PHE A 120 -16.54 8.42 13.14
C PHE A 120 -16.33 9.35 11.94
N GLN A 121 -17.40 9.97 11.43
CA GLN A 121 -17.30 10.97 10.36
C GLN A 121 -16.61 12.26 10.85
N VAL A 122 -16.98 12.79 12.02
CA VAL A 122 -16.35 14.01 12.59
C VAL A 122 -14.85 13.81 12.78
N MET A 123 -14.42 12.68 13.34
CA MET A 123 -13.01 12.34 13.51
C MET A 123 -12.21 12.37 12.20
N SER A 124 -12.85 12.03 11.07
CA SER A 124 -12.17 11.94 9.78
C SER A 124 -11.95 13.27 9.06
N VAL A 125 -12.74 14.31 9.38
CA VAL A 125 -12.74 15.61 8.66
C VAL A 125 -12.49 16.83 9.54
N HIS A 126 -12.43 16.68 10.87
CA HIS A 126 -12.26 17.84 11.75
C HIS A 126 -10.82 18.40 11.62
N PRO A 127 -10.65 19.72 11.38
CA PRO A 127 -9.33 20.29 11.07
C PRO A 127 -8.38 20.29 12.27
N ASP A 128 -8.91 20.41 13.49
CA ASP A 128 -8.09 20.32 14.71
C ASP A 128 -7.73 18.87 15.03
N TYR A 129 -6.44 18.56 14.91
CA TYR A 129 -5.85 17.27 15.27
C TYR A 129 -6.13 16.87 16.72
N CYS A 130 -6.12 17.81 17.67
CA CYS A 130 -6.38 17.54 19.09
C CYS A 130 -7.83 17.12 19.32
N VAL A 131 -8.77 17.74 18.61
CA VAL A 131 -10.19 17.36 18.65
C VAL A 131 -10.38 15.96 18.07
N SER A 132 -9.82 15.69 16.89
CA SER A 132 -9.92 14.38 16.25
C SER A 132 -9.31 13.27 17.10
N THR A 133 -8.20 13.54 17.79
CA THR A 133 -7.59 12.61 18.76
C THR A 133 -8.53 12.34 19.94
N GLN A 134 -9.14 13.38 20.51
CA GLN A 134 -10.09 13.21 21.63
C GLN A 134 -11.32 12.42 21.20
N ILE A 135 -11.84 12.65 19.98
CA ILE A 135 -12.97 11.88 19.45
C ILE A 135 -12.57 10.41 19.24
N LEU A 136 -11.36 10.14 18.71
CA LEU A 136 -10.82 8.79 18.58
C LEU A 136 -10.77 8.08 19.94
N ASP A 137 -10.21 8.74 20.96
CA ASP A 137 -10.11 8.17 22.31
C ASP A 137 -11.49 7.83 22.89
N ARG A 138 -12.49 8.71 22.67
CA ARG A 138 -13.87 8.47 23.11
C ARG A 138 -14.52 7.33 22.35
N LEU A 139 -14.33 7.26 21.03
CA LEU A 139 -14.81 6.14 20.22
C LEU A 139 -14.21 4.81 20.69
N MET A 140 -12.90 4.77 20.97
CA MET A 140 -12.21 3.59 21.49
C MET A 140 -12.75 3.20 22.87
N GLU A 141 -12.92 4.16 23.78
CA GLU A 141 -13.46 3.95 25.13
C GLU A 141 -14.88 3.35 25.09
N ILE A 142 -15.78 3.95 24.32
CA ILE A 142 -17.17 3.48 24.17
C ILE A 142 -17.19 2.09 23.53
N THR A 143 -16.34 1.85 22.53
CA THR A 143 -16.27 0.55 21.85
C THR A 143 -15.79 -0.56 22.78
N LEU A 144 -14.81 -0.30 23.66
CA LEU A 144 -14.37 -1.27 24.67
C LEU A 144 -15.49 -1.61 25.65
N LYS A 145 -16.15 -0.59 26.21
CA LYS A 145 -17.23 -0.76 27.19
C LYS A 145 -18.44 -1.48 26.60
N ASN A 146 -18.80 -1.18 25.34
CA ASN A 146 -19.86 -1.87 24.62
C ASN A 146 -19.46 -3.32 24.26
N GLY A 147 -18.18 -3.59 24.01
CA GLY A 147 -17.67 -4.94 23.79
C GLY A 147 -17.75 -5.82 25.04
N GLU A 148 -17.42 -5.28 26.21
CA GLU A 148 -17.53 -5.99 27.49
C GLU A 148 -18.98 -6.31 27.87
N SER A 149 -19.93 -5.41 27.57
CA SER A 149 -21.35 -5.64 27.84
C SER A 149 -21.99 -6.65 26.87
N SER A 150 -21.55 -6.68 25.61
CA SER A 150 -21.96 -7.68 24.61
C SER A 150 -21.63 -9.12 25.00
N ILE A 151 -20.53 -9.35 25.73
CA ILE A 151 -20.18 -10.69 26.25
C ILE A 151 -21.26 -11.22 27.22
N ARG A 152 -22.04 -10.32 27.84
CA ARG A 152 -23.13 -10.69 28.77
C ARG A 152 -24.46 -10.93 28.06
N ASP A 153 -24.62 -10.46 26.83
CA ASP A 153 -25.84 -10.57 26.02
C ASP A 153 -25.48 -10.91 24.56
N GLU A 154 -25.46 -12.21 24.24
CA GLU A 154 -25.04 -12.76 22.94
C GLU A 154 -25.78 -12.15 21.72
N GLN A 155 -26.92 -11.48 21.94
CA GLN A 155 -27.73 -10.90 20.87
C GLN A 155 -27.26 -9.50 20.43
N SER A 156 -26.41 -8.82 21.20
CA SER A 156 -26.06 -7.42 20.93
C SER A 156 -24.58 -7.24 20.60
N LYS A 157 -24.21 -7.37 19.31
CA LYS A 157 -22.84 -7.13 18.87
C LYS A 157 -22.47 -5.63 18.94
N PRO A 158 -21.25 -5.27 19.41
CA PRO A 158 -20.78 -3.89 19.37
C PRO A 158 -20.63 -3.42 17.92
N TRP A 159 -20.92 -2.15 17.66
CA TRP A 159 -20.76 -1.57 16.34
C TRP A 159 -19.30 -1.44 15.95
N ILE A 160 -19.00 -1.77 14.69
CA ILE A 160 -17.75 -1.47 14.01
C ILE A 160 -18.05 -0.77 12.68
N PRO A 161 -17.12 0.05 12.16
CA PRO A 161 -17.28 0.64 10.84
C PRO A 161 -17.47 -0.43 9.76
N SER A 162 -18.62 -0.43 9.09
CA SER A 162 -18.84 -1.35 7.97
C SER A 162 -17.95 -0.99 6.77
N LEU A 163 -17.84 -1.89 5.78
CA LEU A 163 -17.15 -1.58 4.52
C LEU A 163 -17.76 -0.34 3.83
N ALA A 164 -19.08 -0.12 3.96
CA ALA A 164 -19.75 1.08 3.47
C ALA A 164 -19.34 2.34 4.24
N ASP A 165 -19.21 2.27 5.57
CA ASP A 165 -18.76 3.40 6.40
C ASP A 165 -17.31 3.79 6.06
N VAL A 166 -16.43 2.80 5.82
CA VAL A 166 -15.04 3.03 5.39
C VAL A 166 -15.00 3.62 3.98
N SER A 167 -15.79 3.08 3.06
CA SER A 167 -15.88 3.58 1.68
C SER A 167 -16.39 5.02 1.66
N ALA A 168 -17.37 5.37 2.49
CA ALA A 168 -17.90 6.72 2.60
C ALA A 168 -16.83 7.75 2.97
N ILE A 169 -15.90 7.41 3.86
CA ILE A 169 -14.78 8.29 4.20
C ILE A 169 -13.91 8.53 2.96
N PHE A 170 -13.50 7.47 2.25
CA PHE A 170 -12.62 7.65 1.09
C PHE A 170 -13.30 8.33 -0.09
N VAL A 171 -14.58 8.04 -0.35
CA VAL A 171 -15.32 8.79 -1.37
C VAL A 171 -15.45 10.24 -0.96
N ASN A 172 -15.67 10.54 0.31
CA ASN A 172 -15.65 11.91 0.81
C ASN A 172 -14.26 12.56 0.74
N MET A 173 -13.18 11.78 0.76
CA MET A 173 -11.80 12.23 0.48
C MET A 173 -11.53 12.52 -1.01
N GLY A 174 -12.53 12.30 -1.87
CA GLY A 174 -12.43 12.52 -3.31
C GLY A 174 -11.99 11.29 -4.10
N VAL A 175 -12.07 10.09 -3.51
CA VAL A 175 -11.81 8.86 -4.26
C VAL A 175 -13.06 8.44 -5.01
N ALA A 176 -12.96 8.28 -6.34
CA ALA A 176 -14.07 7.74 -7.11
C ALA A 176 -14.43 6.31 -6.63
N PHE A 177 -15.73 6.01 -6.49
CA PHE A 177 -16.19 4.70 -6.00
C PHE A 177 -15.60 3.52 -6.79
N ARG A 178 -15.57 3.64 -8.12
CA ARG A 178 -14.95 2.65 -9.02
C ARG A 178 -13.47 2.40 -8.77
N SER A 179 -12.76 3.39 -8.22
CA SER A 179 -11.34 3.27 -7.88
C SER A 179 -11.12 2.52 -6.57
N LEU A 180 -12.10 2.51 -5.64
CA LEU A 180 -12.06 1.72 -4.41
C LEU A 180 -12.20 0.22 -4.69
N PHE A 181 -13.04 -0.13 -5.66
CA PHE A 181 -13.34 -1.52 -6.03
C PHE A 181 -13.11 -1.75 -7.54
N PRO A 182 -11.83 -1.75 -8.00
CA PRO A 182 -11.52 -1.83 -9.43
C PRO A 182 -11.82 -3.19 -10.07
N LEU A 183 -12.05 -4.24 -9.27
CA LEU A 183 -12.21 -5.61 -9.72
C LEU A 183 -13.69 -6.01 -9.79
N GLN A 184 -14.20 -6.26 -11.00
CA GLN A 184 -15.63 -6.59 -11.23
C GLN A 184 -16.11 -7.84 -10.48
N GLN A 185 -15.22 -8.82 -10.26
CA GLN A 185 -15.54 -10.06 -9.57
C GLN A 185 -15.62 -9.87 -8.04
N LEU A 186 -15.08 -8.76 -7.54
CA LEU A 186 -14.98 -8.44 -6.11
C LEU A 186 -15.63 -7.08 -5.86
N GLN A 187 -16.96 -7.06 -5.98
CA GLN A 187 -17.76 -5.88 -5.68
C GLN A 187 -18.43 -6.02 -4.31
N PRO A 188 -18.60 -4.90 -3.57
CA PRO A 188 -19.41 -4.89 -2.37
C PRO A 188 -20.90 -5.12 -2.67
N ASN A 189 -21.68 -5.38 -1.62
CA ASN A 189 -23.14 -5.52 -1.71
C ASN A 189 -23.90 -4.17 -1.71
N PHE A 190 -23.19 -3.05 -1.85
CA PHE A 190 -23.71 -1.69 -1.93
C PHE A 190 -23.08 -0.97 -3.12
N ASN A 191 -23.68 0.13 -3.53
CA ASN A 191 -23.20 0.97 -4.62
C ASN A 191 -22.91 2.41 -4.14
N GLU A 192 -22.49 3.27 -5.06
CA GLU A 192 -22.17 4.66 -4.78
C GLU A 192 -23.36 5.45 -4.20
N TYR A 193 -24.59 5.19 -4.66
CA TYR A 193 -25.80 5.88 -4.17
C TYR A 193 -26.16 5.52 -2.73
N ASP A 194 -25.75 4.34 -2.26
CA ASP A 194 -25.98 3.93 -0.86
C ASP A 194 -25.09 4.72 0.12
N ILE A 195 -23.97 5.24 -0.38
CA ILE A 195 -23.01 6.07 0.35
C ILE A 195 -23.30 7.57 0.17
N PHE A 196 -23.74 7.95 -1.04
CA PHE A 196 -23.89 9.34 -1.41
C PHE A 196 -25.19 9.96 -0.88
N LYS A 197 -25.07 10.83 0.12
CA LYS A 197 -26.11 11.83 0.46
C LYS A 197 -25.50 13.20 0.22
N PRO A 198 -25.80 13.89 -0.91
CA PRO A 198 -25.11 15.13 -1.26
C PRO A 198 -25.32 16.20 -0.17
N CYS A 199 -24.23 16.79 0.33
CA CYS A 199 -24.31 18.05 1.04
C CYS A 199 -24.41 19.20 0.02
N ALA A 200 -25.20 20.22 0.32
CA ALA A 200 -25.53 21.31 -0.60
C ALA A 200 -24.39 22.33 -0.81
N TRP A 201 -23.19 22.07 -0.25
CA TRP A 201 -22.11 23.03 -0.18
C TRP A 201 -20.82 22.42 -0.76
N ASN A 202 -20.23 23.13 -1.72
CA ASN A 202 -18.86 22.84 -2.17
C ASN A 202 -17.92 23.54 -1.20
N VAL A 203 -17.29 22.78 -0.31
CA VAL A 203 -16.19 23.27 0.52
C VAL A 203 -14.96 22.46 0.16
N GLU A 204 -13.96 23.13 -0.39
CA GLU A 204 -12.63 22.56 -0.54
C GLU A 204 -12.08 22.29 0.88
N SER A 205 -12.05 21.02 1.27
CA SER A 205 -11.41 20.58 2.52
C SER A 205 -10.01 20.08 2.18
N GLU A 206 -9.01 20.77 2.70
CA GLU A 206 -7.60 20.55 2.37
C GLU A 206 -6.93 19.47 3.23
N ASP A 207 -7.48 19.14 4.41
CA ASP A 207 -6.82 18.24 5.37
C ASP A 207 -7.76 17.14 5.90
N PHE A 208 -7.70 15.95 5.29
CA PHE A 208 -8.33 14.75 5.84
C PHE A 208 -7.42 14.02 6.81
N ASN A 209 -8.00 13.59 7.93
CA ASN A 209 -7.25 12.86 8.95
C ASN A 209 -7.35 11.34 8.78
N ALA A 210 -6.85 10.86 7.64
CA ALA A 210 -6.85 9.44 7.30
C ALA A 210 -6.21 8.54 8.38
N VAL A 211 -5.24 9.06 9.13
CA VAL A 211 -4.56 8.34 10.21
C VAL A 211 -5.52 7.90 11.32
N PHE A 212 -6.49 8.74 11.72
CA PHE A 212 -7.37 8.41 12.85
C PHE A 212 -8.35 7.29 12.50
N PHE A 213 -8.88 7.25 11.26
CA PHE A 213 -9.74 6.15 10.86
C PHE A 213 -8.96 4.83 10.82
N LEU A 214 -7.71 4.83 10.32
CA LEU A 214 -6.86 3.62 10.30
C LEU A 214 -6.62 3.10 11.71
N LYS A 215 -6.33 3.99 12.65
CA LYS A 215 -6.14 3.65 14.07
C LYS A 215 -7.42 3.06 14.68
N PHE A 216 -8.58 3.68 14.43
CA PHE A 216 -9.84 3.18 14.96
C PHE A 216 -10.22 1.81 14.37
N LEU A 217 -10.04 1.62 13.06
CA LEU A 217 -10.30 0.35 12.39
C LEU A 217 -9.34 -0.75 12.89
N GLY A 218 -8.06 -0.39 13.07
CA GLY A 218 -7.05 -1.26 13.68
C GLY A 218 -7.40 -1.62 15.13
N PHE A 219 -8.06 -0.73 15.87
CA PHE A 219 -8.54 -1.03 17.21
C PHE A 219 -9.75 -1.96 17.20
N CYS A 220 -10.77 -1.66 16.40
CA CYS A 220 -11.98 -2.48 16.25
C CYS A 220 -11.64 -3.92 15.88
N THR A 221 -10.74 -4.12 14.90
CA THR A 221 -10.28 -5.45 14.47
C THR A 221 -9.55 -6.22 15.57
N THR A 222 -9.02 -5.54 16.59
CA THR A 222 -8.31 -6.16 17.72
C THR A 222 -9.30 -6.54 18.82
N VAL A 223 -10.17 -5.62 19.21
CA VAL A 223 -11.08 -5.76 20.35
C VAL A 223 -12.29 -6.64 20.01
N ILE A 224 -12.85 -6.50 18.80
CA ILE A 224 -14.11 -7.15 18.43
C ILE A 224 -13.83 -8.39 17.60
N GLN A 225 -14.37 -9.53 18.06
CA GLN A 225 -14.28 -10.82 17.38
C GLN A 225 -15.47 -11.03 16.45
N GLY A 226 -15.27 -11.63 15.28
CA GLY A 226 -16.36 -11.97 14.34
C GLY A 226 -17.12 -10.74 13.80
N GLY A 227 -16.41 -9.63 13.63
CA GLY A 227 -16.97 -8.36 13.14
C GLY A 227 -17.11 -8.27 11.63
N TYR A 228 -16.17 -8.88 10.88
CA TYR A 228 -16.17 -8.91 9.42
C TYR A 228 -16.15 -10.35 8.95
N THR A 229 -16.85 -10.60 7.85
CA THR A 229 -16.70 -11.84 7.06
C THR A 229 -15.38 -11.84 6.30
N ASP A 230 -14.91 -13.02 5.90
CA ASP A 230 -13.72 -13.15 5.04
C ASP A 230 -13.81 -12.31 3.76
N GLN A 231 -15.01 -12.22 3.17
CA GLN A 231 -15.22 -11.40 1.97
C GLN A 231 -15.09 -9.90 2.26
N GLU A 232 -15.61 -9.42 3.38
CA GLU A 232 -15.45 -8.02 3.78
C GLU A 232 -13.98 -7.71 4.12
N ILE A 233 -13.27 -8.63 4.76
CA ILE A 233 -11.84 -8.49 5.03
C ILE A 233 -11.06 -8.39 3.72
N MET A 234 -11.36 -9.24 2.73
CA MET A 234 -10.74 -9.18 1.41
C MET A 234 -10.95 -7.83 0.73
N LEU A 235 -12.19 -7.33 0.73
CA LEU A 235 -12.52 -6.03 0.14
C LEU A 235 -11.85 -4.86 0.89
N LEU A 236 -11.82 -4.90 2.23
CA LEU A 236 -11.11 -3.93 3.05
C LEU A 236 -9.61 -3.93 2.73
N LEU A 237 -8.98 -5.11 2.64
CA LEU A 237 -7.58 -5.24 2.28
C LEU A 237 -7.33 -4.62 0.90
N LEU A 238 -8.09 -5.01 -0.12
CA LEU A 238 -7.91 -4.51 -1.49
C LEU A 238 -8.07 -3.00 -1.58
N LEU A 239 -9.10 -2.46 -0.92
CA LEU A 239 -9.33 -1.03 -0.84
C LEU A 239 -8.13 -0.33 -0.17
N LEU A 240 -7.68 -0.79 1.00
CA LEU A 240 -6.57 -0.19 1.73
C LEU A 240 -5.24 -0.28 0.96
N PHE A 241 -4.98 -1.40 0.27
CA PHE A 241 -3.83 -1.55 -0.62
C PHE A 241 -3.91 -0.58 -1.80
N LYS A 242 -5.09 -0.43 -2.41
CA LYS A 242 -5.28 0.51 -3.51
C LYS A 242 -5.04 1.95 -3.06
N ILE A 243 -5.63 2.35 -1.95
CA ILE A 243 -5.45 3.66 -1.34
C ILE A 243 -3.98 3.91 -1.00
N SER A 244 -3.22 2.91 -0.54
CA SER A 244 -1.79 3.07 -0.22
C SER A 244 -0.89 3.44 -1.43
N LEU A 245 -1.42 3.38 -2.65
CA LEU A 245 -0.73 3.85 -3.86
C LEU A 245 -0.89 5.35 -4.11
N GLU A 246 -1.80 6.02 -3.38
CA GLU A 246 -2.04 7.45 -3.52
C GLU A 246 -0.79 8.27 -3.18
N LYS A 247 -0.37 9.13 -4.10
CA LYS A 247 0.82 9.99 -3.96
C LYS A 247 0.69 11.03 -2.85
N GLN A 248 -0.53 11.49 -2.56
CA GLN A 248 -0.81 12.50 -1.54
C GLN A 248 -0.83 11.93 -0.12
N LEU A 249 -0.95 10.60 0.05
CA LEU A 249 -0.98 9.94 1.36
C LEU A 249 0.40 9.79 2.04
N LYS A 250 1.45 10.41 1.51
CA LYS A 250 2.82 10.38 2.07
C LYS A 250 2.93 10.82 3.53
N ARG A 251 1.90 11.51 4.06
CA ARG A 251 1.83 11.93 5.48
C ARG A 251 1.38 10.81 6.43
N ILE A 252 0.77 9.73 5.94
CA ILE A 252 0.37 8.60 6.78
C ILE A 252 1.59 7.72 7.09
N PRO A 253 1.88 7.44 8.37
CA PRO A 253 2.93 6.51 8.73
C PRO A 253 2.67 5.12 8.13
N LEU A 254 3.66 4.59 7.40
CA LEU A 254 3.63 3.24 6.80
C LEU A 254 3.22 2.16 7.82
N ILE A 255 3.64 2.33 9.07
CA ILE A 255 3.38 1.40 10.15
C ILE A 255 1.89 1.25 10.48
N ASP A 256 1.08 2.29 10.28
CA ASP A 256 -0.36 2.25 10.57
C ASP A 256 -1.08 1.30 9.60
N PHE A 257 -0.74 1.39 8.31
CA PHE A 257 -1.20 0.45 7.29
C PHE A 257 -0.72 -0.97 7.58
N GLN A 258 0.57 -1.15 7.83
CA GLN A 258 1.17 -2.45 8.15
C GLN A 258 0.49 -3.12 9.34
N CYS A 259 0.24 -2.39 10.43
CA CYS A 259 -0.45 -2.90 11.60
C CYS A 259 -1.89 -3.31 11.29
N LEU A 260 -2.62 -2.52 10.50
CA LEU A 260 -3.99 -2.85 10.10
C LEU A 260 -4.04 -4.07 9.18
N PHE A 261 -3.17 -4.15 8.18
CA PHE A 261 -3.06 -5.31 7.29
C PHE A 261 -2.78 -6.58 8.08
N LEU A 262 -1.85 -6.54 9.03
CA LEU A 262 -1.54 -7.67 9.90
C LEU A 262 -2.81 -8.20 10.60
N LYS A 263 -3.56 -7.28 11.23
CA LYS A 263 -4.76 -7.61 11.99
C LYS A 263 -5.83 -8.21 11.08
N LEU A 264 -6.07 -7.61 9.92
CA LEU A 264 -7.04 -8.11 8.93
C LEU A 264 -6.63 -9.49 8.39
N LEU A 265 -5.36 -9.67 8.00
CA LEU A 265 -4.86 -10.96 7.49
C LEU A 265 -4.99 -12.07 8.53
N MET A 266 -4.75 -11.78 9.81
CA MET A 266 -4.91 -12.76 10.89
C MET A 266 -6.38 -13.10 11.21
N ARG A 267 -7.33 -12.28 10.75
CA ARG A 267 -8.77 -12.49 10.97
C ARG A 267 -9.44 -13.36 9.91
N ILE A 268 -8.79 -13.61 8.78
CA ILE A 268 -9.33 -14.49 7.73
C ILE A 268 -9.45 -15.92 8.27
N GLU A 269 -10.64 -16.49 8.22
CA GLU A 269 -10.90 -17.85 8.70
C GLU A 269 -10.45 -18.88 7.66
N ASP A 270 -10.94 -18.77 6.42
CA ASP A 270 -10.59 -19.65 5.30
C ASP A 270 -9.34 -19.14 4.55
N TRP A 271 -8.21 -19.14 5.25
CA TRP A 271 -6.95 -18.62 4.72
C TRP A 271 -6.46 -19.36 3.47
N ASP A 272 -6.58 -20.69 3.44
CA ASP A 272 -6.07 -21.51 2.35
C ASP A 272 -6.77 -21.21 1.01
N THR A 273 -8.06 -20.88 1.05
CA THR A 273 -8.84 -20.47 -0.13
C THR A 273 -8.64 -18.99 -0.45
N LYS A 274 -8.70 -18.12 0.56
CA LYS A 274 -8.69 -16.66 0.37
C LYS A 274 -7.33 -16.09 0.04
N MET A 275 -6.24 -16.69 0.51
CA MET A 275 -4.89 -16.22 0.24
C MET A 275 -4.52 -16.24 -1.27
N PRO A 276 -4.76 -17.33 -2.03
CA PRO A 276 -4.55 -17.31 -3.48
C PRO A 276 -5.43 -16.27 -4.20
N GLU A 277 -6.71 -16.15 -3.82
CA GLU A 277 -7.64 -15.17 -4.37
C GLU A 277 -7.12 -13.73 -4.15
N LEU A 278 -6.63 -13.45 -2.95
CA LEU A 278 -6.06 -12.16 -2.58
C LEU A 278 -4.81 -11.85 -3.39
N CYS A 279 -3.93 -12.83 -3.60
CA CYS A 279 -2.72 -12.63 -4.40
C CYS A 279 -3.05 -12.23 -5.84
N LEU A 280 -4.03 -12.88 -6.45
CA LEU A 280 -4.49 -12.55 -7.80
C LEU A 280 -5.09 -11.15 -7.85
N ALA A 281 -5.98 -10.83 -6.91
CA ALA A 281 -6.62 -9.53 -6.83
C ALA A 281 -5.62 -8.38 -6.61
N LEU A 282 -4.65 -8.54 -5.69
CA LEU A 282 -3.59 -7.55 -5.44
C LEU A 282 -2.71 -7.32 -6.67
N SER A 283 -2.45 -8.38 -7.44
CA SER A 283 -1.64 -8.26 -8.67
C SER A 283 -2.32 -7.42 -9.76
N GLU A 284 -3.64 -7.21 -9.68
CA GLU A 284 -4.45 -6.41 -10.61
C GLU A 284 -4.71 -4.97 -10.15
N LEU A 285 -4.26 -4.57 -8.95
CA LEU A 285 -4.52 -3.22 -8.43
C LEU A 285 -3.75 -2.10 -9.15
N SER A 286 -2.63 -2.44 -9.80
CA SER A 286 -1.81 -1.50 -10.57
C SER A 286 -1.27 -2.14 -11.84
N SER A 287 -1.12 -1.34 -12.89
CA SER A 287 -0.40 -1.75 -14.11
C SER A 287 1.11 -1.54 -13.99
N HIS A 288 1.57 -0.69 -13.06
CA HIS A 288 2.98 -0.33 -12.93
C HIS A 288 3.74 -1.33 -12.05
N HIS A 289 4.80 -1.93 -12.57
CA HIS A 289 5.55 -2.99 -11.89
C HIS A 289 6.14 -2.57 -10.53
N HIS A 290 6.61 -1.32 -10.38
CA HIS A 290 7.15 -0.83 -9.10
C HIS A 290 6.04 -0.60 -8.05
N ASN A 291 4.83 -0.22 -8.47
CA ASN A 291 3.69 -0.12 -7.55
C ASN A 291 3.31 -1.52 -7.04
N LEU A 292 3.35 -2.54 -7.91
CA LEU A 292 3.11 -3.94 -7.50
C LEU A 292 4.17 -4.45 -6.50
N LEU A 293 5.44 -4.09 -6.70
CA LEU A 293 6.48 -4.39 -5.70
C LEU A 293 6.21 -3.68 -4.37
N TRP A 294 5.79 -2.43 -4.41
CA TRP A 294 5.42 -1.68 -3.21
C TRP A 294 4.31 -2.39 -2.43
N LEU A 295 3.25 -2.89 -3.10
CA LEU A 295 2.19 -3.66 -2.43
C LEU A 295 2.74 -4.90 -1.70
N VAL A 296 3.73 -5.60 -2.30
CA VAL A 296 4.41 -6.74 -1.64
C VAL A 296 5.20 -6.28 -0.42
N GLN A 297 5.93 -5.17 -0.51
CA GLN A 297 6.78 -4.66 0.57
C GLN A 297 5.97 -4.05 1.72
N LEU A 298 4.77 -3.55 1.40
CA LEU A 298 3.81 -3.03 2.35
C LEU A 298 3.22 -4.12 3.26
N VAL A 299 3.18 -5.38 2.80
CA VAL A 299 2.75 -6.51 3.65
C VAL A 299 3.82 -6.77 4.73
N PRO A 300 3.46 -6.82 6.02
CA PRO A 300 4.39 -7.17 7.08
C PRO A 300 4.98 -8.58 6.95
N SER A 301 6.29 -8.75 7.12
CA SER A 301 6.95 -10.07 7.10
C SER A 301 7.26 -10.66 8.48
N TRP A 302 6.88 -10.01 9.58
CA TRP A 302 7.17 -10.51 10.92
C TRP A 302 6.20 -11.60 11.40
N VAL A 303 5.12 -11.91 10.66
CA VAL A 303 4.21 -13.05 10.93
C VAL A 303 4.10 -14.01 9.76
N THR A 304 3.66 -15.24 10.04
CA THR A 304 3.59 -16.34 9.06
C THR A 304 2.69 -16.01 7.87
N ARG A 305 1.44 -15.58 8.11
CA ARG A 305 0.50 -15.23 7.02
C ARG A 305 1.02 -14.11 6.13
N GLY A 306 1.70 -13.13 6.73
CA GLY A 306 2.33 -12.03 6.00
C GLY A 306 3.47 -12.51 5.09
N ARG A 307 4.38 -13.36 5.59
CA ARG A 307 5.43 -13.97 4.77
C ARG A 307 4.88 -14.84 3.65
N GLU A 308 3.86 -15.63 3.95
CA GLU A 308 3.20 -16.48 2.96
C GLU A 308 2.56 -15.65 1.84
N LEU A 309 1.83 -14.59 2.20
CA LEU A 309 1.24 -13.65 1.25
C LEU A 309 2.32 -12.98 0.39
N ARG A 310 3.40 -12.45 1.00
CA ARG A 310 4.51 -11.85 0.25
C ARG A 310 5.10 -12.83 -0.75
N ARG A 311 5.38 -14.06 -0.31
CA ARG A 311 5.97 -15.10 -1.15
C ARG A 311 5.10 -15.42 -2.35
N ARG A 312 3.81 -15.72 -2.12
CA ARG A 312 2.90 -16.10 -3.20
C ARG A 312 2.56 -14.93 -4.12
N LEU A 313 2.30 -13.75 -3.56
CA LEU A 313 2.03 -12.53 -4.32
C LEU A 313 3.23 -12.17 -5.21
N SER A 314 4.47 -12.28 -4.71
CA SER A 314 5.66 -12.08 -5.54
C SER A 314 5.70 -13.02 -6.73
N LEU A 315 5.39 -14.30 -6.56
CA LEU A 315 5.35 -15.27 -7.66
C LEU A 315 4.24 -14.95 -8.68
N VAL A 316 3.05 -14.54 -8.21
CA VAL A 316 1.94 -14.10 -9.08
C VAL A 316 2.37 -12.90 -9.92
N ILE A 317 2.95 -11.87 -9.28
CA ILE A 317 3.41 -10.66 -9.99
C ILE A 317 4.54 -10.98 -10.96
N ILE A 318 5.52 -11.80 -10.58
CA ILE A 318 6.59 -12.25 -11.49
C ILE A 318 5.98 -12.94 -12.72
N SER A 319 5.04 -13.86 -12.51
CA SER A 319 4.37 -14.58 -13.59
C SER A 319 3.64 -13.61 -14.54
N LYS A 320 2.90 -12.64 -13.97
CA LYS A 320 2.22 -11.58 -14.71
C LYS A 320 3.18 -10.72 -15.53
N LEU A 321 4.24 -10.19 -14.91
CA LEU A 321 5.21 -9.31 -15.55
C LEU A 321 6.03 -10.02 -16.64
N LEU A 322 6.31 -11.31 -16.46
CA LEU A 322 6.95 -12.15 -17.48
C LEU A 322 5.97 -12.67 -18.55
N LYS A 323 4.68 -12.36 -18.43
CA LYS A 323 3.59 -12.86 -19.29
C LYS A 323 3.60 -14.39 -19.40
N LYS A 324 3.69 -15.05 -18.25
CA LYS A 324 3.64 -16.50 -18.11
C LYS A 324 2.34 -16.87 -17.42
N ASP A 325 1.52 -17.66 -18.10
CA ASP A 325 0.31 -18.24 -17.52
C ASP A 325 0.68 -19.53 -16.78
N VAL A 326 1.09 -19.37 -15.53
CA VAL A 326 1.48 -20.49 -14.67
C VAL A 326 0.70 -20.40 -13.37
N LYS A 327 -0.03 -21.46 -13.04
CA LYS A 327 -0.70 -21.59 -11.75
C LYS A 327 0.35 -21.71 -10.64
N ILE A 328 0.31 -20.79 -9.66
CA ILE A 328 1.23 -20.82 -8.53
C ILE A 328 0.87 -21.98 -7.58
N PRO A 329 1.76 -22.96 -7.38
CA PRO A 329 1.52 -24.09 -6.47
C PRO A 329 1.36 -23.65 -5.02
N ASP A 330 0.62 -24.41 -4.21
CA ASP A 330 0.53 -24.16 -2.75
C ASP A 330 1.79 -24.64 -2.01
N ASP A 331 2.43 -25.69 -2.52
CA ASP A 331 3.65 -26.27 -1.93
C ASP A 331 4.88 -25.38 -2.09
N SER A 332 5.63 -25.18 -1.01
CA SER A 332 6.79 -24.29 -0.98
C SER A 332 7.96 -24.77 -1.84
N ASP A 333 8.20 -26.07 -1.92
CA ASP A 333 9.33 -26.62 -2.69
C ASP A 333 9.05 -26.49 -4.21
N LYS A 334 7.79 -26.70 -4.62
CA LYS A 334 7.32 -26.41 -5.99
C LYS A 334 7.38 -24.91 -6.31
N GLN A 335 7.03 -24.04 -5.37
CA GLN A 335 7.19 -22.59 -5.52
C GLN A 335 8.66 -22.19 -5.76
N MET A 336 9.60 -22.79 -5.03
CA MET A 336 11.04 -22.55 -5.22
C MET A 336 11.56 -23.07 -6.56
N SER A 337 11.05 -24.22 -7.00
CA SER A 337 11.35 -24.77 -8.32
C SER A 337 10.85 -23.85 -9.44
N LEU A 338 9.67 -23.27 -9.27
CA LEU A 338 9.11 -22.28 -10.20
C LEU A 338 9.95 -20.99 -10.22
N LEU A 339 10.39 -20.51 -9.05
CA LEU A 339 11.23 -19.32 -8.95
C LEU A 339 12.54 -19.47 -9.73
N HIS A 340 13.15 -20.66 -9.71
CA HIS A 340 14.32 -20.97 -10.52
C HIS A 340 14.03 -20.85 -12.03
N GLN A 341 12.86 -21.32 -12.49
CA GLN A 341 12.46 -21.17 -13.89
C GLN A 341 12.27 -19.70 -14.27
N PHE A 342 11.68 -18.90 -13.36
CA PHE A 342 11.51 -17.47 -13.58
C PHE A 342 12.84 -16.73 -13.73
N LEU A 343 13.86 -17.03 -12.91
CA LEU A 343 15.19 -16.43 -13.05
C LEU A 343 15.82 -16.62 -14.44
N VAL A 344 15.58 -17.77 -15.09
CA VAL A 344 16.06 -18.02 -16.47
C VAL A 344 15.40 -17.07 -17.46
N TYR A 345 14.11 -16.76 -17.27
CA TYR A 345 13.37 -15.82 -18.11
C TYR A 345 13.73 -14.36 -17.84
N MET A 346 14.29 -14.05 -16.66
CA MET A 346 14.73 -12.70 -16.26
C MET A 346 16.08 -12.29 -16.86
N LYS A 347 16.73 -13.16 -17.65
CA LYS A 347 18.00 -12.87 -18.32
C LYS A 347 17.91 -11.53 -19.09
N PRO A 348 18.76 -10.52 -18.79
CA PRO A 348 18.67 -9.18 -19.39
C PRO A 348 18.56 -9.16 -20.91
N SER A 349 19.47 -9.86 -21.60
CA SER A 349 19.46 -9.99 -23.06
C SER A 349 18.17 -10.61 -23.61
N ASN A 350 17.59 -11.57 -22.90
CA ASN A 350 16.33 -12.20 -23.33
C ASN A 350 15.13 -11.25 -23.15
N LEU A 351 15.09 -10.48 -22.06
CA LEU A 351 14.01 -9.52 -21.83
C LEU A 351 14.09 -8.35 -22.81
N LEU A 352 15.29 -7.80 -23.02
CA LEU A 352 15.54 -6.77 -24.02
C LEU A 352 15.08 -7.20 -25.41
N LYS A 353 15.47 -8.41 -25.83
CA LYS A 353 15.06 -8.97 -27.12
C LYS A 353 13.53 -9.05 -27.24
N LYS A 354 12.83 -9.55 -26.22
CA LYS A 354 11.37 -9.65 -26.20
C LYS A 354 10.64 -8.31 -26.13
N MET A 355 11.26 -7.29 -25.55
CA MET A 355 10.69 -5.93 -25.52
C MET A 355 10.83 -5.29 -26.90
N ARG A 356 11.99 -5.46 -27.55
CA ARG A 356 12.21 -5.05 -28.94
C ARG A 356 11.24 -5.71 -29.93
N GLU A 357 11.14 -7.04 -29.90
CA GLU A 357 10.23 -7.81 -30.76
C GLU A 357 8.76 -7.36 -30.62
N ARG A 358 8.37 -6.81 -29.44
CA ARG A 358 7.02 -6.27 -29.21
C ARG A 358 6.83 -4.87 -29.77
N LEU A 359 7.86 -4.03 -29.72
CA LEU A 359 7.79 -2.68 -30.27
C LEU A 359 7.74 -2.71 -31.80
N GLU A 360 8.53 -3.60 -32.42
CA GLU A 360 8.53 -3.85 -33.87
C GLU A 360 7.16 -4.35 -34.39
N GLN A 361 6.32 -4.93 -33.53
CA GLN A 361 4.96 -5.37 -33.87
C GLN A 361 3.90 -4.28 -33.71
N GLN A 362 4.26 -3.10 -33.19
CA GLN A 362 3.33 -2.01 -32.86
C GLN A 362 3.48 -0.75 -33.74
N ASP A 363 4.21 -0.83 -34.87
CA ASP A 363 4.38 0.25 -35.87
C ASP A 363 4.72 1.63 -35.24
N ALA A 364 5.68 1.67 -34.31
CA ALA A 364 6.19 2.90 -33.72
C ALA A 364 7.55 3.27 -34.33
N ASP A 365 7.75 4.58 -34.58
CA ASP A 365 8.94 5.22 -35.15
C ASP A 365 10.26 4.58 -34.67
N GLU A 366 11.08 4.10 -35.63
CA GLU A 366 12.28 3.27 -35.38
C GLU A 366 13.42 4.01 -34.67
N ASP A 367 13.34 5.34 -34.49
CA ASP A 367 14.48 6.17 -34.05
C ASP A 367 14.42 6.64 -32.59
N HIS A 368 13.39 6.24 -31.81
CA HIS A 368 13.36 6.50 -30.37
C HIS A 368 14.22 5.48 -29.59
N CYS A 369 15.51 5.83 -29.55
CA CYS A 369 16.55 5.53 -28.56
C CYS A 369 16.55 4.14 -27.91
N HIS A 370 17.32 3.20 -28.48
CA HIS A 370 17.67 1.91 -27.87
C HIS A 370 18.10 1.98 -26.38
N ALA A 371 18.60 3.12 -25.91
CA ALA A 371 18.98 3.34 -24.52
C ALA A 371 17.78 3.40 -23.57
N GLU A 372 16.64 3.95 -23.99
CA GLU A 372 15.42 4.06 -23.18
C GLU A 372 14.78 2.69 -22.98
N LEU A 373 14.61 1.93 -24.05
CA LEU A 373 14.16 0.53 -23.99
C LEU A 373 15.08 -0.33 -23.13
N GLU A 374 16.38 -0.08 -23.20
CA GLU A 374 17.32 -0.78 -22.35
C GLU A 374 17.08 -0.45 -20.87
N GLN A 375 16.95 0.84 -20.55
CA GLN A 375 16.68 1.30 -19.20
C GLN A 375 15.38 0.72 -18.65
N GLU A 376 14.30 0.69 -19.43
CA GLU A 376 13.02 0.09 -19.03
C GLU A 376 13.16 -1.40 -18.72
N ALA A 377 13.91 -2.15 -19.55
CA ALA A 377 14.16 -3.55 -19.30
C ALA A 377 14.96 -3.77 -18.01
N TYR A 378 15.98 -2.95 -17.75
CA TYR A 378 16.75 -3.02 -16.51
C TYR A 378 15.93 -2.60 -15.29
N TYR A 379 15.02 -1.63 -15.42
CA TYR A 379 14.07 -1.28 -14.37
C TYR A 379 13.12 -2.44 -14.06
N LEU A 380 12.59 -3.10 -15.09
CA LEU A 380 11.77 -4.30 -14.91
C LEU A 380 12.56 -5.42 -14.23
N ILE A 381 13.81 -5.68 -14.63
CA ILE A 381 14.69 -6.69 -14.02
C ILE A 381 14.96 -6.36 -12.55
N TYR A 382 15.24 -5.10 -12.25
CA TYR A 382 15.45 -4.64 -10.88
C TYR A 382 14.25 -4.98 -9.99
N ILE A 383 13.04 -4.70 -10.47
CA ILE A 383 11.80 -5.02 -9.76
C ILE A 383 11.59 -6.53 -9.63
N LEU A 384 11.80 -7.28 -10.71
CA LEU A 384 11.69 -8.74 -10.70
C LEU A 384 12.67 -9.38 -9.71
N LEU A 385 13.89 -8.87 -9.58
CA LEU A 385 14.87 -9.35 -8.61
C LEU A 385 14.47 -9.09 -7.16
N HIS A 386 13.88 -7.92 -6.87
CA HIS A 386 13.29 -7.68 -5.56
C HIS A 386 12.16 -8.65 -5.24
N LEU A 387 11.25 -8.89 -6.20
CA LEU A 387 10.19 -9.89 -6.05
C LEU A 387 10.77 -11.31 -5.85
N VAL A 388 11.87 -11.66 -6.52
CA VAL A 388 12.57 -12.94 -6.31
C VAL A 388 13.13 -13.04 -4.89
N SER A 389 13.72 -11.95 -4.39
CA SER A 389 14.20 -11.88 -3.01
C SER A 389 13.07 -12.12 -2.01
N GLU A 390 11.90 -11.50 -2.22
CA GLU A 390 10.71 -11.68 -1.37
C GLU A 390 10.10 -13.08 -1.47
N ALA A 391 10.03 -13.65 -2.68
CA ALA A 391 9.56 -15.02 -2.92
C ALA A 391 10.45 -16.10 -2.28
N SER A 392 11.69 -15.77 -1.94
CA SER A 392 12.67 -16.72 -1.39
C SER A 392 12.74 -16.72 0.15
N ILE A 393 11.91 -15.94 0.85
CA ILE A 393 11.95 -15.82 2.32
C ILE A 393 11.16 -16.96 2.97
N PHE A 394 11.81 -17.67 3.91
CA PHE A 394 11.21 -18.72 4.73
C PHE A 394 11.56 -18.56 6.20
N ASP A 395 10.68 -19.01 7.08
CA ASP A 395 10.88 -19.02 8.54
C ASP A 395 11.95 -20.00 8.99
N ARG A 396 11.91 -21.18 8.42
CA ARG A 396 12.85 -22.26 8.69
C ARG A 396 13.22 -22.86 7.35
N VAL A 397 14.50 -22.85 7.05
CA VAL A 397 15.03 -23.45 5.83
C VAL A 397 15.31 -24.92 6.11
N ASN A 398 14.60 -25.81 5.42
CA ASN A 398 14.87 -27.24 5.46
C ASN A 398 15.98 -27.63 4.46
N SER A 399 16.37 -28.91 4.44
CA SER A 399 17.40 -29.41 3.52
C SER A 399 17.05 -29.22 2.05
N ASN A 400 15.79 -29.41 1.66
CA ASN A 400 15.31 -29.20 0.28
C ASN A 400 15.40 -27.73 -0.12
N GLN A 401 14.89 -26.83 0.72
CA GLN A 401 14.91 -25.39 0.51
C GLN A 401 16.34 -24.86 0.43
N ARG A 402 17.27 -25.39 1.25
CA ARG A 402 18.71 -25.10 1.13
C ARG A 402 19.25 -25.49 -0.25
N GLN A 403 18.89 -26.67 -0.77
CA GLN A 403 19.29 -27.07 -2.13
C GLN A 403 18.67 -26.17 -3.20
N HIS A 404 17.43 -25.73 -3.02
CA HIS A 404 16.81 -24.76 -3.91
C HIS A 404 17.55 -23.42 -3.90
N LEU A 405 17.92 -22.88 -2.74
CA LEU A 405 18.70 -21.65 -2.63
C LEU A 405 20.06 -21.76 -3.33
N LEU A 406 20.76 -22.90 -3.19
CA LEU A 406 22.01 -23.14 -3.93
C LEU A 406 21.80 -23.09 -5.46
N LYS A 407 20.71 -23.70 -5.96
CA LYS A 407 20.34 -23.64 -7.38
C LYS A 407 20.02 -22.20 -7.80
N LEU A 408 19.31 -21.44 -6.97
CA LEU A 408 18.98 -20.04 -7.22
C LEU A 408 20.25 -19.17 -7.27
N CYS A 409 21.22 -19.36 -6.38
CA CYS A 409 22.52 -18.69 -6.45
C CYS A 409 23.22 -18.94 -7.79
N GLY A 410 23.31 -20.20 -8.22
CA GLY A 410 23.91 -20.55 -9.50
C GLY A 410 23.15 -19.96 -10.70
N ALA A 411 21.81 -19.95 -10.65
CA ALA A 411 20.99 -19.33 -11.69
C ALA A 411 21.16 -17.81 -11.75
N LEU A 412 21.23 -17.15 -10.59
CA LEU A 412 21.41 -15.71 -10.47
C LEU A 412 22.76 -15.26 -11.06
N ASP A 413 23.85 -15.98 -10.76
CA ASP A 413 25.16 -15.72 -11.35
C ASP A 413 25.13 -15.97 -12.88
N LYS A 414 24.66 -17.15 -13.30
CA LYS A 414 24.70 -17.58 -14.70
C LYS A 414 23.81 -16.74 -15.62
N HIS A 415 22.60 -16.42 -15.20
CA HIS A 415 21.57 -15.83 -16.07
C HIS A 415 21.46 -14.32 -15.93
N ILE A 416 21.82 -13.74 -14.78
CA ILE A 416 21.69 -12.30 -14.54
C ILE A 416 23.08 -11.67 -14.50
N LYS A 417 23.90 -12.01 -13.50
CA LYS A 417 25.19 -11.34 -13.27
C LYS A 417 26.14 -11.40 -14.46
N CYS A 418 26.31 -12.58 -15.06
CA CYS A 418 27.20 -12.76 -16.22
C CYS A 418 26.70 -12.08 -17.50
N ASP A 419 25.41 -11.72 -17.56
CA ASP A 419 24.82 -11.08 -18.74
C ASP A 419 24.90 -9.55 -18.68
N ILE A 420 25.09 -8.98 -17.48
CA ILE A 420 25.23 -7.54 -17.27
C ILE A 420 26.67 -7.13 -17.56
N ARG A 421 26.86 -6.34 -18.63
CA ARG A 421 28.12 -5.68 -18.94
C ARG A 421 28.16 -4.33 -18.23
N GLU A 422 29.16 -4.14 -17.36
CA GLU A 422 29.38 -2.88 -16.67
C GLU A 422 29.81 -1.77 -17.64
N ASP A 423 29.23 -0.60 -17.44
CA ASP A 423 29.60 0.64 -18.10
C ASP A 423 29.40 1.76 -17.07
N ALA A 424 30.44 2.56 -16.82
CA ALA A 424 30.39 3.64 -15.84
C ALA A 424 29.32 4.69 -16.14
N ARG A 425 28.84 4.76 -17.39
CA ARG A 425 27.80 5.71 -17.85
C ARG A 425 26.39 5.18 -17.65
N LEU A 426 26.23 3.88 -17.40
CA LEU A 426 24.93 3.20 -17.32
C LEU A 426 24.64 2.77 -15.89
N PHE A 427 24.37 3.76 -15.04
CA PHE A 427 24.19 3.56 -13.60
C PHE A 427 23.08 2.54 -13.26
N TYR A 428 22.03 2.45 -14.07
CA TYR A 428 20.97 1.45 -13.91
C TYR A 428 21.49 0.00 -13.97
N ARG A 429 22.51 -0.29 -14.81
CA ARG A 429 23.13 -1.63 -14.87
C ARG A 429 23.88 -1.95 -13.60
N THR A 430 24.64 -0.99 -13.09
CA THR A 430 25.38 -1.09 -11.82
C THR A 430 24.42 -1.32 -10.65
N LYS A 431 23.30 -0.58 -10.60
CA LYS A 431 22.27 -0.73 -9.56
C LYS A 431 21.64 -2.12 -9.55
N VAL A 432 21.37 -2.71 -10.72
CA VAL A 432 20.90 -4.09 -10.83
C VAL A 432 21.98 -5.08 -10.37
N LYS A 433 23.23 -4.89 -10.78
CA LYS A 433 24.34 -5.79 -10.40
C LYS A 433 24.64 -5.76 -8.89
N ASP A 434 24.54 -4.60 -8.27
CA ASP A 434 24.62 -4.46 -6.81
C ASP A 434 23.47 -5.19 -6.10
N LEU A 435 22.23 -5.05 -6.59
CA LEU A 435 21.09 -5.80 -6.05
C LEU A 435 21.31 -7.32 -6.16
N VAL A 436 21.83 -7.79 -7.29
CA VAL A 436 22.21 -9.20 -7.48
C VAL A 436 23.21 -9.65 -6.42
N ALA A 437 24.25 -8.86 -6.15
CA ALA A 437 25.25 -9.17 -5.13
C ALA A 437 24.64 -9.23 -3.71
N ARG A 438 23.73 -8.29 -3.38
CA ARG A 438 23.01 -8.28 -2.10
C ARG A 438 22.10 -9.50 -1.91
N ILE A 439 21.33 -9.86 -2.94
CA ILE A 439 20.48 -11.07 -2.92
C ILE A 439 21.33 -12.32 -2.75
N TYR A 440 22.41 -12.43 -3.53
CA TYR A 440 23.35 -13.55 -3.43
C TYR A 440 23.94 -13.68 -2.02
N GLY A 441 24.41 -12.57 -1.44
CA GLY A 441 24.95 -12.52 -0.08
C GLY A 441 23.92 -12.95 0.96
N LYS A 442 22.67 -12.45 0.86
CA LYS A 442 21.57 -12.84 1.75
C LYS A 442 21.29 -14.35 1.67
N TRP A 443 21.23 -14.93 0.48
CA TRP A 443 21.02 -16.37 0.33
C TRP A 443 22.19 -17.20 0.86
N GLN A 444 23.43 -16.76 0.63
CA GLN A 444 24.61 -17.44 1.18
C GLN A 444 24.64 -17.42 2.70
N ASP A 445 24.30 -16.29 3.32
CA ASP A 445 24.19 -16.18 4.77
C ASP A 445 23.15 -17.15 5.34
N VAL A 446 21.96 -17.20 4.74
CA VAL A 446 20.90 -18.17 5.11
C VAL A 446 21.37 -19.62 4.93
N ILE A 447 22.05 -19.93 3.83
CA ILE A 447 22.62 -21.26 3.58
C ILE A 447 23.67 -21.60 4.65
N GLN A 448 24.54 -20.68 5.04
CA GLN A 448 25.61 -20.94 6.01
C GLN A 448 25.08 -21.10 7.44
N THR A 449 24.09 -20.30 7.81
CA THR A 449 23.47 -20.31 9.16
C THR A 449 22.53 -21.49 9.39
N THR A 450 21.92 -22.02 8.33
CA THR A 450 21.05 -23.21 8.41
C THR A 450 21.90 -24.49 8.52
N ARG A 451 22.24 -24.91 9.75
CA ARG A 451 22.93 -26.20 9.97
C ARG A 451 22.08 -27.37 9.46
N PRO A 452 22.68 -28.37 8.77
CA PRO A 452 21.97 -29.60 8.47
C PRO A 452 21.56 -30.22 9.81
N THR A 453 20.26 -30.41 10.02
CA THR A 453 19.74 -31.16 11.17
C THR A 453 20.33 -32.56 11.05
N GLN A 454 21.34 -32.87 11.88
CA GLN A 454 21.82 -34.23 12.02
C GLN A 454 20.63 -35.03 12.54
N VAL A 455 20.15 -35.95 11.70
CA VAL A 455 19.22 -36.99 12.12
C VAL A 455 19.95 -37.82 13.17
N LEU A 456 19.53 -37.70 14.43
CA LEU A 456 19.94 -38.57 15.53
C LEU A 456 18.97 -39.75 15.60
#